data_AF-A0A2A2FC65-F1
#
_entry.id   AF-A0A2A2FC65-F1
#
_cell.length_a   1.000
_cell.length_b   1.000
_cell.length_c   1.000
_cell.angle_alpha   90.00
_cell.angle_beta   90.00
_cell.angle_gamma   90.00
#
_symmetry.space_group_name_H-M   'P 1'
#
loop_
_entity.id
_entity.type
_entity.pdbx_description
1 polymer ?
#
loop_
_entity_poly.entity_id
_entity_poly.type
_entity_poly.pdbx_seq_one_letter_code
_entity_poly.pdbx_strand_id
1 'polypeptide(L)'
;MRHAPLIMATALIGGCSIFQSQELPLSEEQDCKWAQTRGVAELVRLEDNKALMNFFPGEHHFQTPKENDWEKGDEFKVLLEIPSRTECGQPRVQEIHPLTVTD
;
A
#
# COMPACT_ATOMS: atom_id res chain seq x y z
N MET A 1 -9.66 73.42 -35.87
CA MET A 1 -8.62 72.76 -36.68
C MET A 1 -8.30 71.45 -35.94
N ARG A 2 -9.04 70.35 -36.10
CA ARG A 2 -9.30 69.49 -37.27
C ARG A 2 -8.06 68.67 -37.69
N HIS A 3 -8.14 67.39 -37.29
CA HIS A 3 -7.53 66.16 -37.84
C HIS A 3 -6.14 65.74 -37.33
N ALA A 4 -6.14 64.61 -36.62
CA ALA A 4 -5.12 63.58 -36.78
C ALA A 4 -5.85 62.21 -36.85
N PRO A 5 -5.34 61.25 -37.64
CA PRO A 5 -6.17 60.30 -38.38
C PRO A 5 -6.39 58.95 -37.68
N LEU A 6 -7.48 58.31 -38.11
CA LEU A 6 -7.80 56.89 -37.98
C LEU A 6 -6.67 56.01 -38.51
N ILE A 7 -6.22 55.03 -37.73
CA ILE A 7 -5.77 53.74 -38.25
C ILE A 7 -6.52 52.64 -37.47
N MET A 8 -7.41 51.98 -38.21
CA MET A 8 -8.04 50.71 -37.83
C MET A 8 -6.97 49.68 -37.53
N ALA A 9 -7.02 49.07 -36.35
CA ALA A 9 -6.39 47.78 -36.09
C ALA A 9 -7.51 46.76 -35.79
N THR A 10 -7.94 46.08 -36.84
CA THR A 10 -8.64 44.79 -36.76
C THR A 10 -7.60 43.74 -36.38
N ALA A 11 -7.71 43.16 -35.18
CA ALA A 11 -7.04 41.91 -34.85
C ALA A 11 -8.05 40.99 -34.15
N LEU A 12 -8.25 39.85 -34.79
CA LEU A 12 -9.23 38.81 -34.55
C LEU A 12 -9.17 38.24 -33.12
N ILE A 13 -10.35 37.82 -32.68
CA ILE A 13 -10.57 36.88 -31.59
C ILE A 13 -9.63 35.69 -31.75
N GLY A 14 -8.77 35.49 -30.77
CA GLY A 14 -7.96 34.29 -30.64
C GLY A 14 -7.67 34.13 -29.16
N GLY A 15 -8.62 33.51 -28.45
CA GLY A 15 -8.44 33.13 -27.06
C GLY A 15 -7.20 32.26 -26.93
N CYS A 16 -6.11 32.85 -26.46
CA CYS A 16 -5.10 32.09 -25.76
C CYS A 16 -5.66 31.92 -24.35
N SER A 17 -6.51 30.91 -24.18
CA SER A 17 -6.66 30.28 -22.88
C SER A 17 -5.25 30.00 -22.42
N ILE A 18 -4.78 30.77 -21.44
CA ILE A 18 -3.61 30.43 -20.65
C ILE A 18 -4.02 29.10 -20.03
N PHE A 19 -3.63 28.02 -20.68
CA PHE A 19 -3.69 26.68 -20.15
C PHE A 19 -2.69 26.69 -19.02
N GLN A 20 -3.14 27.21 -17.88
CA GLN A 20 -2.45 27.11 -16.62
C GLN A 20 -2.39 25.61 -16.39
N SER A 21 -1.26 25.01 -16.77
CA SER A 21 -0.94 23.64 -16.39
C SER A 21 -1.17 23.60 -14.90
N GLN A 22 -2.28 22.98 -14.51
CA GLN A 22 -2.46 22.53 -13.16
C GLN A 22 -1.35 21.50 -13.02
N GLU A 23 -0.23 21.93 -12.45
CA GLU A 23 0.63 21.01 -11.72
C GLU A 23 -0.33 20.37 -10.72
N LEU A 24 -0.88 19.21 -11.10
CA LEU A 24 -1.54 18.31 -10.17
C LEU A 24 -0.61 18.30 -8.96
N PRO A 25 -1.10 18.60 -7.74
CA PRO A 25 -0.26 18.49 -6.58
C PRO A 25 0.36 17.11 -6.70
N LEU A 26 1.70 17.04 -6.73
CA LEU A 26 2.43 15.78 -6.64
C LEU A 26 1.67 15.01 -5.59
N SER A 27 0.94 13.97 -6.03
CA SER A 27 0.37 13.01 -5.12
C SER A 27 1.52 12.73 -4.20
N GLU A 28 1.43 13.11 -2.92
CA GLU A 28 2.44 12.70 -1.96
C GLU A 28 2.44 11.20 -2.11
N GLU A 29 3.38 10.67 -2.89
CA GLU A 29 3.64 9.25 -2.99
C GLU A 29 4.02 8.94 -1.57
N GLN A 30 3.03 8.51 -0.80
CA GLN A 30 3.23 8.07 0.57
C GLN A 30 4.14 6.88 0.40
N ASP A 31 5.45 7.14 0.49
CA ASP A 31 6.46 6.12 0.32
C ASP A 31 6.30 5.18 1.51
N CYS A 32 5.58 4.10 1.24
CA CYS A 32 5.25 3.10 2.21
C CYS A 32 6.49 2.26 2.41
N LYS A 33 7.24 2.57 3.46
CA LYS A 33 8.38 1.76 3.88
C LYS A 33 7.87 0.49 4.55
N TRP A 34 8.45 -0.65 4.18
CA TRP A 34 8.12 -1.96 4.71
C TRP A 34 9.33 -2.53 5.46
N ALA A 35 9.08 -3.12 6.62
CA ALA A 35 10.11 -3.78 7.43
C ALA A 35 9.88 -5.29 7.42
N GLN A 36 10.95 -6.04 7.17
CA GLN A 36 10.93 -7.49 7.24
C GLN A 36 11.24 -7.95 8.66
N THR A 37 10.38 -8.79 9.22
CA THR A 37 10.53 -9.36 10.55
C THR A 37 10.35 -10.87 10.50
N ARG A 38 11.31 -11.61 11.06
CA ARG A 38 11.20 -13.06 11.27
C ARG A 38 10.60 -13.33 12.64
N GLY A 39 9.76 -14.35 12.72
CA GLY A 39 9.07 -14.71 13.94
C GLY A 39 8.40 -16.06 13.89
N VAL A 40 7.60 -16.32 14.91
CA VAL A 40 6.73 -17.49 15.00
C VAL A 40 5.29 -17.03 14.84
N ALA A 41 4.51 -17.74 14.04
CA ALA A 41 3.07 -17.52 13.93
C ALA A 41 2.31 -18.74 14.46
N GLU A 42 1.31 -18.51 15.30
CA GLU A 42 0.39 -19.53 15.81
C GLU A 42 -0.94 -19.46 15.04
N LEU A 43 -1.44 -20.58 14.53
CA LEU A 43 -2.75 -20.68 13.91
C LEU A 43 -3.86 -20.65 14.96
N VAL A 44 -4.59 -19.53 15.02
CA VAL A 44 -5.67 -19.31 16.01
C VAL A 44 -6.99 -19.91 15.55
N ARG A 45 -7.30 -19.78 14.26
CA ARG A 45 -8.57 -20.22 13.67
C ARG A 45 -8.47 -20.37 12.16
N LEU A 46 -9.22 -21.33 11.61
CA LEU A 46 -9.49 -21.47 10.19
C LEU A 46 -10.88 -20.90 9.87
N GLU A 47 -10.98 -20.07 8.83
CA GLU A 47 -12.23 -19.49 8.32
C GLU A 47 -12.30 -19.68 6.81
N ASP A 48 -13.26 -20.49 6.33
CA ASP A 48 -13.43 -20.88 4.93
C ASP A 48 -12.10 -21.31 4.25
N ASN A 49 -11.43 -20.37 3.57
CA ASN A 49 -10.16 -20.55 2.83
C ASN A 49 -8.99 -19.75 3.43
N LYS A 50 -9.11 -19.27 4.65
CA LYS A 50 -8.12 -18.43 5.33
C LYS A 50 -7.73 -19.02 6.68
N ALA A 51 -6.48 -18.82 7.04
CA ALA A 51 -5.90 -19.05 8.35
C ALA A 51 -5.68 -17.70 9.03
N LEU A 52 -6.22 -17.55 10.24
CA LEU A 52 -5.99 -16.39 11.10
C LEU A 52 -4.85 -16.71 12.07
N MET A 53 -3.81 -15.87 12.03
CA MET A 53 -2.55 -16.12 12.71
C MET A 53 -2.21 -15.02 13.71
N ASN A 54 -1.65 -15.41 14.87
CA ASN A 54 -0.95 -14.51 15.80
C ASN A 54 0.55 -14.57 15.52
N PHE A 55 1.25 -13.44 15.45
CA PHE A 55 2.69 -13.38 15.13
C PHE A 55 3.54 -12.81 16.26
N PHE A 56 4.60 -13.53 16.66
CA PHE A 56 5.55 -13.19 17.73
C PHE A 56 6.98 -13.00 17.18
N PRO A 57 7.82 -12.08 17.71
CA PRO A 57 7.69 -11.36 18.98
C PRO A 57 6.83 -10.08 18.94
N GLY A 58 6.02 -9.87 17.89
CA GLY A 58 5.03 -8.79 17.84
C GLY A 58 3.69 -9.16 18.50
N GLU A 59 2.73 -8.23 18.43
CA GLU A 59 1.30 -8.49 18.65
C GLU A 59 0.55 -8.28 17.32
N HIS A 60 1.14 -8.74 16.22
CA HIS A 60 0.54 -8.60 14.90
C HIS A 60 -0.37 -9.79 14.60
N HIS A 61 -1.50 -9.49 13.97
CA HIS A 61 -2.42 -10.49 13.46
C HIS A 61 -2.42 -10.38 11.95
N PHE A 62 -2.43 -11.52 11.27
CA PHE A 62 -2.52 -11.55 9.81
C PHE A 62 -3.37 -12.72 9.33
N GLN A 63 -3.81 -12.61 8.08
CA GLN A 63 -4.54 -13.66 7.38
C GLN A 63 -3.66 -14.18 6.24
N THR A 64 -3.66 -15.49 6.05
CA THR A 64 -3.00 -16.16 4.92
C THR A 64 -3.95 -17.21 4.35
N PRO A 65 -3.83 -17.62 3.07
CA PRO A 65 -4.54 -18.80 2.59
C PRO A 65 -4.27 -20.00 3.50
N LYS A 66 -5.31 -20.79 3.79
CA LYS A 66 -5.14 -22.03 4.55
C LYS A 66 -4.50 -23.11 3.69
N GLU A 67 -3.74 -24.01 4.31
CA GLU A 67 -3.35 -25.29 3.73
C GLU A 67 -4.17 -26.43 4.37
N ASN A 68 -4.23 -27.59 3.71
CA ASN A 68 -5.19 -28.64 4.06
C ASN A 68 -4.84 -29.41 5.34
N ASP A 69 -3.59 -29.36 5.76
CA ASP A 69 -3.02 -30.10 6.88
C ASP A 69 -2.80 -29.24 8.14
N TRP A 70 -3.15 -27.96 8.09
CA TRP A 70 -2.98 -27.06 9.23
C TRP A 70 -4.12 -27.22 10.24
N GLU A 71 -3.78 -27.25 11.51
CA GLU A 71 -4.69 -27.35 12.64
C GLU A 71 -4.50 -26.17 13.62
N LYS A 72 -5.57 -25.86 14.37
CA LYS A 72 -5.50 -24.81 15.38
C LYS A 72 -4.43 -25.14 16.42
N GLY A 73 -3.55 -24.19 16.70
CA GLY A 73 -2.42 -24.33 17.61
C GLY A 73 -1.12 -24.71 16.91
N ASP A 74 -1.15 -25.02 15.61
CA ASP A 74 0.08 -25.22 14.84
C ASP A 74 0.90 -23.94 14.81
N GLU A 75 2.21 -24.12 14.95
CA GLU A 75 3.18 -23.04 14.95
C GLU A 75 4.04 -23.07 13.67
N PHE A 76 4.35 -21.89 13.16
CA PHE A 76 5.06 -21.71 11.90
C PHE A 76 6.18 -20.68 12.04
N LYS A 77 7.32 -20.94 11.42
CA LYS A 77 8.34 -19.90 11.16
C LYS A 77 7.80 -19.01 10.05
N VAL A 78 7.75 -17.70 10.28
CA VAL A 78 7.20 -16.74 9.32
C VAL A 78 8.15 -15.56 9.12
N LEU A 79 8.28 -15.13 7.85
CA LEU A 79 8.83 -13.83 7.49
C LEU A 79 7.66 -12.92 7.08
N LEU A 80 7.40 -11.88 7.89
CA LEU A 80 6.39 -10.88 7.58
C LEU A 80 7.04 -9.59 7.07
N GLU A 81 6.40 -8.97 6.09
CA GLU A 81 6.58 -7.56 5.78
C GLU A 81 5.50 -6.73 6.46
N ILE A 82 5.93 -5.86 7.38
CA ILE A 82 5.05 -5.00 8.16
C ILE A 82 5.26 -3.56 7.65
N PRO A 83 4.19 -2.85 7.28
CA PRO A 83 4.35 -1.47 6.85
C PRO A 83 4.70 -0.59 8.05
N SER A 84 5.55 0.40 7.82
CA SER A 84 5.92 1.42 8.81
C SER A 84 4.73 2.24 9.31
N ARG A 85 3.64 2.28 8.55
CA ARG A 85 2.40 3.01 8.86
C ARG A 85 1.19 2.20 8.42
N THR A 86 0.12 2.20 9.21
CA THR A 86 -1.05 1.34 8.98
C THR A 86 -1.84 1.68 7.71
N GLU A 87 -1.79 2.93 7.25
CA GLU A 87 -2.43 3.39 6.01
C GLU A 87 -1.81 2.77 4.74
N CYS A 88 -0.59 2.23 4.85
CA CYS A 88 0.10 1.55 3.75
C CYS A 88 -0.46 0.15 3.46
N GLY A 89 -1.24 -0.42 4.38
CA GLY A 89 -1.91 -1.71 4.21
C GLY A 89 -1.72 -2.66 5.39
N GLN A 90 -2.07 -3.91 5.16
CA GLN A 90 -1.92 -4.98 6.15
C GLN A 90 -0.54 -5.66 6.02
N PRO A 91 -0.07 -6.34 7.08
CA PRO A 91 1.12 -7.19 7.00
C PRO A 91 1.02 -8.21 5.87
N ARG A 92 2.16 -8.51 5.23
CA ARG A 92 2.24 -9.44 4.10
C ARG A 92 3.13 -10.62 4.48
N VAL A 93 2.66 -11.83 4.19
CA VAL A 93 3.44 -13.06 4.39
C VAL A 93 4.39 -13.20 3.20
N GLN A 94 5.70 -13.21 3.49
CA GLN A 94 6.73 -13.48 2.49
C GLN A 94 7.13 -14.96 2.50
N GLU A 95 7.27 -15.54 3.68
CA GLU A 95 7.60 -16.96 3.87
C GLU A 95 6.80 -17.52 5.05
N ILE A 96 6.33 -18.76 4.94
CA ILE A 96 5.69 -19.51 6.02
C ILE A 96 6.09 -20.99 5.92
N HIS A 97 6.61 -21.53 7.01
CA HIS A 97 7.06 -22.92 7.09
C HIS A 97 6.68 -23.52 8.45
N PRO A 98 6.28 -24.80 8.53
CA PRO A 98 6.03 -25.46 9.80
C PRO A 98 7.21 -25.30 10.76
N LEU A 99 6.93 -24.99 12.03
CA LEU A 99 7.94 -24.99 13.08
C LEU A 99 8.27 -26.44 13.40
N THR A 100 9.22 -27.01 12.66
CA THR A 100 9.70 -28.36 12.93
C THR A 100 10.31 -28.39 14.33
N VAL A 101 9.77 -29.27 15.20
CA VAL A 101 10.38 -29.57 16.49
C VAL A 101 11.70 -30.28 16.20
N THR A 102 12.80 -29.61 16.46
CA THR A 102 14.10 -30.27 16.53
C THR A 102 14.23 -30.84 17.94
N ASP A 103 14.13 -32.17 18.05
CA ASP A 103 14.46 -32.95 19.26
C ASP A 103 15.92 -32.69 19.72
#